data_AF-A0AAD9IIK3-F1
#
_entry.id   AF-A0AAD9IIK3-F1
#
_cell.length_a   1.000
_cell.length_b   1.000
_cell.length_c   1.000
_cell.angle_alpha   90.00
_cell.angle_beta   90.00
_cell.angle_gamma   90.00
#
_symmetry.space_group_name_H-M   'P 1'
#
loop_
_entity.id
_entity.type
_entity.pdbx_description
1 polymer ?
#
loop_
_entity_poly.entity_id
_entity_poly.type
_entity_poly.pdbx_seq_one_letter_code
_entity_poly.pdbx_strand_id
1 'polypeptide(L)'
;MAGWREVGVAPRLYLYSQADSIIPAADIEAAIAADRKRGLGVSAVCFSGSEHVAHYREHPEQYATACLEFTRLCTSKAELDRQRKRVSQLRQDLGIGLHRPGGRR
;
A
#
# COMPACT_ATOMS: atom_id res chain seq x y z
N MET A 1 11.61 -23.72 -6.80
CA MET A 1 11.58 -22.47 -7.60
C MET A 1 10.91 -21.41 -6.74
N ALA A 2 11.65 -20.37 -6.35
CA ALA A 2 11.33 -19.48 -5.25
C ALA A 2 9.92 -18.85 -5.35
N GLY A 3 9.06 -19.20 -4.39
CA GLY A 3 7.75 -18.61 -4.20
C GLY A 3 7.90 -17.19 -3.67
N TRP A 4 7.98 -16.23 -4.58
CA TRP A 4 7.72 -14.83 -4.25
C TRP A 4 6.25 -14.75 -3.83
N ARG A 5 6.06 -14.62 -2.51
CA ARG A 5 4.78 -14.42 -1.85
C ARG A 5 3.95 -13.44 -2.65
N GLU A 6 2.69 -13.79 -2.89
CA GLU A 6 1.69 -12.84 -3.36
C GLU A 6 1.82 -11.57 -2.55
N VAL A 7 2.15 -10.48 -3.24
CA VAL A 7 2.31 -9.15 -2.65
C VAL A 7 1.09 -8.90 -1.79
N GLY A 8 1.31 -8.77 -0.48
CA GLY A 8 0.22 -8.48 0.46
C GLY A 8 -0.62 -7.34 -0.09
N VAL A 9 -1.95 -7.50 -0.02
CA VAL A 9 -2.95 -6.54 -0.49
C VAL A 9 -3.03 -5.29 0.39
N ALA A 10 -1.88 -4.74 0.76
CA ALA A 10 -1.83 -3.53 1.54
C ALA A 10 -2.39 -2.36 0.71
N PRO A 11 -3.07 -1.40 1.36
CA PRO A 11 -3.39 -0.13 0.73
C PRO A 11 -2.14 0.53 0.14
N ARG A 12 -2.30 1.33 -0.92
CA ARG A 12 -1.21 2.03 -1.61
C ARG A 12 -1.56 3.51 -1.77
N LEU A 13 -0.55 4.36 -1.59
CA LEU A 13 -0.62 5.79 -1.87
C LEU A 13 0.35 6.12 -2.99
N TYR A 14 -0.16 6.77 -4.04
CA TYR A 14 0.64 7.30 -5.14
C TYR A 14 0.77 8.82 -5.01
N LEU A 15 2.00 9.30 -5.04
CA LEU A 15 2.34 10.73 -5.03
C LEU A 15 3.17 10.98 -6.29
N TYR A 16 2.65 11.77 -7.21
CA TYR A 16 3.27 11.98 -8.52
C TYR A 16 2.87 13.33 -9.11
N SER A 17 3.45 13.70 -10.25
CA SER A 17 3.18 14.97 -10.94
C SER A 17 3.23 14.77 -12.45
N GLN A 18 2.45 15.56 -13.19
CA GLN A 18 2.55 15.62 -14.65
C GLN A 18 3.81 16.33 -15.14
N ALA A 19 4.47 17.09 -14.26
CA ALA A 19 5.72 17.79 -14.56
C ALA A 19 6.98 16.96 -14.22
N ASP A 20 6.84 15.75 -13.67
CA ASP A 20 7.98 14.88 -13.44
C ASP A 20 8.58 14.40 -14.78
N SER A 21 9.76 14.91 -15.10
CA SER A 21 10.47 14.60 -16.35
C SER A 21 11.22 13.27 -16.34
N ILE A 22 11.34 12.63 -15.17
CA ILE A 22 12.06 11.37 -14.99
C ILE A 22 11.08 10.19 -15.01
N ILE A 23 9.95 10.31 -14.31
CA ILE A 23 8.93 9.27 -14.24
C ILE A 23 7.61 9.79 -14.83
N PRO A 24 7.22 9.34 -16.04
CA PRO A 24 6.01 9.81 -16.69
C PRO A 24 4.75 9.53 -15.86
N ALA A 25 3.88 10.54 -15.74
CA ALA A 25 2.60 10.40 -15.05
C ALA A 25 1.73 9.25 -15.62
N ALA A 26 1.81 9.01 -16.94
CA ALA A 26 1.07 7.92 -17.59
C ALA A 26 1.43 6.53 -17.04
N ASP A 27 2.70 6.29 -16.69
CA ASP A 27 3.14 5.02 -16.12
C ASP A 27 2.59 4.83 -14.70
N ILE A 28 2.56 5.92 -13.92
CA ILE A 28 1.95 5.94 -12.59
C ILE A 28 0.44 5.69 -12.67
N GLU A 29 -0.26 6.34 -13.60
CA GLU A 29 -1.69 6.16 -13.84
C GLU A 29 -2.02 4.72 -14.28
N ALA A 30 -1.19 4.13 -15.13
CA ALA A 30 -1.31 2.72 -15.51
C ALA A 30 -1.15 1.78 -14.30
N ALA A 31 -0.18 2.06 -13.41
CA ALA A 31 0.02 1.30 -12.18
C ALA A 31 -1.18 1.43 -11.22
N ILE A 32 -1.71 2.65 -11.05
CA ILE A 32 -2.93 2.92 -10.27
C ILE A 32 -4.11 2.11 -10.82
N ALA A 33 -4.30 2.09 -12.14
CA ALA A 33 -5.37 1.33 -12.78
C ALA A 33 -5.22 -0.17 -12.56
N ALA A 34 -4.00 -0.71 -12.71
CA ALA A 34 -3.70 -2.11 -12.47
C ALA A 34 -3.99 -2.53 -11.01
N ASP A 35 -3.60 -1.70 -10.04
CA ASP A 35 -3.83 -1.97 -8.62
C ASP A 35 -5.30 -1.89 -8.22
N ARG A 36 -6.03 -0.93 -8.76
CA ARG A 36 -7.49 -0.86 -8.61
C ARG A 36 -8.17 -2.10 -9.19
N LYS A 37 -7.74 -2.57 -10.37
CA LYS A 37 -8.25 -3.80 -10.99
C LYS A 37 -7.98 -5.04 -10.14
N ARG A 38 -6.88 -5.04 -9.38
CA ARG A 38 -6.54 -6.10 -8.40
C ARG A 38 -7.32 -5.99 -7.08
N GLY A 39 -8.20 -4.99 -6.94
CA GLY A 39 -8.99 -4.75 -5.73
C GLY A 39 -8.19 -4.17 -4.56
N LEU A 40 -7.04 -3.53 -4.83
CA LEU A 40 -6.26 -2.85 -3.80
C LEU A 40 -6.92 -1.53 -3.41
N GLY A 41 -6.83 -1.18 -2.13
CA GLY A 41 -7.18 0.17 -1.68
C GLY A 41 -6.14 1.16 -2.20
N VAL A 42 -6.49 1.99 -3.17
CA VAL A 42 -5.55 2.93 -3.82
C VAL A 42 -5.98 4.37 -3.55
N SER A 43 -5.07 5.15 -2.95
CA SER A 43 -5.12 6.61 -2.87
C SER A 43 -4.09 7.21 -3.83
N ALA A 44 -4.38 8.36 -4.41
CA ALA A 44 -3.46 9.01 -5.35
C ALA A 44 -3.59 10.53 -5.28
N VAL A 45 -2.45 11.23 -5.37
CA VAL A 45 -2.37 12.68 -5.48
C VAL A 45 -1.46 13.03 -6.66
N CYS A 46 -2.02 13.76 -7.62
CA CYS A 46 -1.27 14.36 -8.71
C CYS A 46 -0.97 15.82 -8.37
N PHE A 47 0.29 16.14 -8.11
CA PHE A 47 0.75 17.50 -7.88
C PHE A 47 0.84 18.26 -9.21
N SER A 48 0.51 19.55 -9.19
CA SER A 48 0.66 20.41 -10.35
C SER A 48 2.06 21.01 -10.37
N GLY A 49 2.74 20.93 -11.53
CA GLY A 49 4.01 21.63 -11.78
C GLY A 49 5.20 21.15 -10.95
N SER A 50 5.07 20.02 -10.24
CA SER A 50 6.12 19.58 -9.34
C SER A 50 7.14 18.66 -9.98
N GLU A 51 8.41 18.99 -9.84
CA GLU A 51 9.53 18.20 -10.34
C GLU A 51 9.74 16.91 -9.54
N HIS A 52 10.55 16.00 -10.10
CA HIS A 52 10.94 14.76 -9.44
C HIS A 52 11.51 15.05 -8.03
N VAL A 53 10.98 14.35 -7.00
CA VAL A 53 11.40 14.49 -5.59
C VAL A 53 11.04 15.86 -4.94
N ALA A 54 10.41 16.78 -5.67
CA ALA A 54 10.13 18.13 -5.17
C ALA A 54 8.77 18.31 -4.47
N HIS A 55 7.91 17.29 -4.46
CA HIS A 55 6.50 17.44 -4.07
C HIS A 55 6.29 18.00 -2.67
N TYR A 56 7.07 17.57 -1.68
CA TYR A 56 6.96 18.12 -0.31
C TYR A 56 7.48 19.56 -0.23
N ARG A 57 8.54 19.89 -0.98
CA ARG A 57 9.12 21.24 -0.98
C ARG A 57 8.14 22.26 -1.55
N GLU A 58 7.40 21.87 -2.58
CA GLU A 58 6.51 22.77 -3.34
C GLU A 58 5.07 22.75 -2.86
N HIS A 59 4.61 21.60 -2.36
CA HIS A 59 3.24 21.38 -1.88
C HIS A 59 3.22 20.75 -0.48
N PRO A 60 3.86 21.39 0.53
CA PRO A 60 4.10 20.77 1.84
C PRO A 60 2.82 20.35 2.56
N GLU A 61 1.78 21.19 2.54
CA GLU A 61 0.50 20.90 3.21
C GLU A 61 -0.23 19.74 2.53
N GLN A 62 -0.32 19.76 1.20
CA GLN A 62 -1.00 18.72 0.44
C GLN A 62 -0.28 17.37 0.58
N TYR A 63 1.05 17.36 0.50
CA TYR A 63 1.87 16.17 0.70
C TYR A 63 1.71 15.62 2.12
N ALA A 64 1.87 16.47 3.14
CA ALA A 64 1.77 16.04 4.54
C ALA A 64 0.37 15.51 4.86
N THR A 65 -0.68 16.17 4.37
CA THR A 65 -2.07 15.73 4.54
C THR A 65 -2.30 14.36 3.92
N ALA A 66 -1.87 14.15 2.67
CA ALA A 66 -2.01 12.85 2.01
C ALA A 66 -1.32 11.72 2.78
N CYS A 67 -0.09 11.96 3.27
CA CYS A 67 0.65 10.99 4.08
C CYS A 67 -0.03 10.71 5.43
N LEU A 68 -0.51 11.74 6.13
CA LEU A 68 -1.19 11.60 7.42
C LEU A 68 -2.52 10.85 7.28
N GLU A 69 -3.34 11.22 6.30
CA GLU A 69 -4.62 10.56 6.02
C GLU A 69 -4.42 9.10 5.65
N PHE A 70 -3.45 8.82 4.78
CA PHE A 70 -3.13 7.44 4.40
C PHE A 70 -2.60 6.61 5.56
N THR A 71 -1.76 7.20 6.42
CA THR A 71 -1.26 6.54 7.62
C THR A 71 -2.40 6.20 8.58
N ARG A 72 -3.35 7.13 8.79
CA ARG A 72 -4.56 6.90 9.60
C ARG A 72 -5.45 5.81 9.01
N LEU A 73 -5.61 5.78 7.69
CA LEU A 73 -6.36 4.72 7.00
C LEU A 73 -5.73 3.34 7.28
N CYS A 74 -4.42 3.22 7.07
CA CYS A 74 -3.68 1.96 7.25
C CYS A 74 -3.64 1.48 8.71
N THR A 75 -3.67 2.40 9.67
CA THR A 75 -3.63 2.10 11.11
C THR A 75 -5.01 2.08 11.76
N SER A 76 -6.07 2.31 10.98
CA SER A 76 -7.44 2.26 11.49
C SER A 76 -7.76 0.87 12.03
N LYS A 77 -8.56 0.83 13.11
CA LYS A 77 -9.00 -0.44 13.71
C LYS A 77 -9.63 -1.37 12.67
N ALA A 78 -10.48 -0.82 11.79
CA ALA A 78 -11.14 -1.57 10.73
C ALA A 78 -10.15 -2.22 9.74
N GLU A 79 -9.12 -1.48 9.32
CA GLU A 79 -8.12 -2.01 8.39
C GLU A 79 -7.20 -3.04 9.07
N LEU A 80 -6.79 -2.80 10.31
CA LEU A 80 -6.04 -3.78 11.10
C LEU A 80 -6.83 -5.08 11.31
N ASP A 81 -8.13 -4.98 11.62
CA ASP A 81 -9.01 -6.13 11.77
C ASP A 81 -9.15 -6.91 10.45
N ARG A 82 -9.28 -6.20 9.33
CA ARG A 82 -9.29 -6.80 7.99
C ARG A 82 -7.99 -7.56 7.70
N GLN A 83 -6.84 -6.95 7.98
CA GLN A 83 -5.53 -7.56 7.78
C GLN A 83 -5.33 -8.81 8.66
N ARG A 84 -5.73 -8.74 9.93
CA ARG A 84 -5.68 -9.87 10.87
C ARG A 84 -6.52 -11.06 10.39
N LYS A 85 -7.77 -10.80 9.96
CA LYS A 85 -8.65 -11.83 9.40
C LYS A 85 -8.02 -12.50 8.18
N ARG A 86 -7.45 -11.71 7.27
CA ARG A 86 -6.80 -12.24 6.06
C ARG A 86 -5.57 -13.09 6.37
N VAL A 87 -4.69 -12.65 7.28
CA VAL A 87 -3.54 -13.45 7.72
C VAL A 87 -3.98 -14.74 8.39
N SER A 88 -5.04 -14.70 9.19
CA SER A 88 -5.62 -15.91 9.80
C SER A 88 -6.10 -16.89 8.74
N GLN A 89 -6.83 -16.42 7.72
CA GLN A 89 -7.31 -17.25 6.61
C GLN A 89 -6.15 -17.88 5.83
N LEU A 90 -5.16 -17.08 5.43
CA LEU A 90 -3.99 -17.58 4.70
C LEU A 90 -3.22 -18.65 5.49
N ARG A 91 -3.10 -18.50 6.82
CA ARG A 91 -2.47 -19.51 7.67
C ARG A 91 -3.24 -20.83 7.69
N GLN A 92 -4.58 -20.76 7.68
CA GLN A 92 -5.45 -21.94 7.60
C GLN A 92 -5.30 -22.63 6.25
N ASP A 93 -5.38 -21.88 5.15
CA ASP A 93 -5.28 -22.40 3.77
C ASP A 93 -3.92 -23.07 3.51
N LEU A 94 -2.85 -22.54 4.12
CA LEU A 94 -1.49 -23.06 3.99
C LEU A 94 -1.15 -24.18 5.01
N GLY A 95 -2.09 -24.58 5.88
CA GLY A 95 -1.87 -25.63 6.87
C GLY A 95 -0.80 -25.30 7.94
N ILE A 96 -0.48 -24.02 8.13
CA ILE A 96 0.57 -23.57 9.07
C ILE A 96 -0.05 -23.46 10.47
N GLY A 97 -0.27 -24.62 11.10
CA GLY A 97 -0.72 -24.68 12.49
C GLY A 97 0.38 -24.20 13.46
N LEU A 98 -0.02 -23.54 14.54
CA LEU A 98 0.89 -23.27 15.67
C LEU A 98 1.44 -24.61 16.17
N HIS A 99 2.71 -24.90 15.87
CA HIS A 99 3.44 -25.95 16.55
C HIS A 99 3.57 -25.51 18.02
N ARG A 100 2.66 -25.97 18.89
CA ARG A 100 2.85 -25.86 20.35
C ARG A 100 4.08 -26.70 20.69
N PRO A 101 5.19 -26.13 21.17
CA PRO A 101 6.24 -26.95 21.75
C PRO A 101 5.62 -27.70 22.93
N GLY A 102 5.72 -29.03 22.89
CA GLY A 102 5.06 -29.90 23.85
C GLY A 102 5.35 -29.50 25.29
N GLY A 103 4.27 -29.39 26.08
CA GLY A 103 4.38 -29.44 27.53
C GLY A 103 4.97 -30.79 27.91
N ARG A 104 6.21 -30.78 28.41
CA ARG A 104 6.77 -31.95 29.07
C ARG A 104 6.01 -32.16 30.38
N ARG A 105 5.68 -33.43 30.59
CA ARG A 105 4.99 -34.02 31.74
C ARG A 105 5.67 -33.67 33.06
#